data_AF-A0A957JGJ0-F1
#
_entry.id   AF-A0A957JGJ0-F1
#
_cell.length_a   1.000
_cell.length_b   1.000
_cell.length_c   1.000
_cell.angle_alpha   90.00
_cell.angle_beta   90.00
_cell.angle_gamma   90.00
#
_symmetry.space_group_name_H-M   'P 1'
#
loop_
_entity.id
_entity.type
_entity.pdbx_description
1 polymer ?
#
loop_
_entity_poly.entity_id
_entity_poly.type
_entity_poly.pdbx_seq_one_letter_code
_entity_poly.pdbx_strand_id
1 'polypeptide(L)' 'AMGYGGDQIADLEETVNNTPADMVIIATPIDLGRLINIRKPSQRVRYELQEIGQPTLEELLQARLGRD' A
#
# COMPACT_ATOMS: atom_id res chain seq x y z
N ALA A 1 11.23 9.04 -7.89
CA ALA A 1 10.80 7.64 -8.11
C ALA A 1 10.95 7.34 -9.59
N MET A 2 11.63 6.25 -9.95
CA MET A 2 11.58 5.69 -11.31
C MET A 2 10.12 5.29 -11.54
N GLY A 3 9.39 6.00 -12.40
CA GLY A 3 7.93 5.95 -12.46
C GLY A 3 7.38 4.63 -12.98
N TYR A 4 6.17 4.27 -12.53
CA TYR A 4 5.35 3.16 -13.03
C TYR A 4 4.88 3.44 -14.46
N GLY A 5 5.79 3.29 -15.43
CA GLY A 5 5.45 3.33 -16.85
C GLY A 5 4.51 2.19 -17.24
N GLY A 6 3.91 2.29 -18.44
CA GLY A 6 2.97 1.28 -18.95
C GLY A 6 3.54 -0.14 -18.92
N ASP A 7 4.80 -0.30 -19.34
CA ASP A 7 5.46 -1.61 -19.38
C ASP A 7 5.63 -2.23 -17.98
N GLN A 8 5.98 -1.41 -16.98
CA GLN A 8 6.11 -1.90 -15.59
C GLN A 8 4.75 -2.30 -14.98
N ILE A 9 3.67 -1.62 -15.37
CA ILE A 9 2.31 -1.97 -14.97
C ILE A 9 1.90 -3.31 -15.61
N ALA A 10 2.21 -3.50 -16.90
CA ALA A 10 1.93 -4.74 -17.61
C ALA A 10 2.71 -5.93 -17.02
N ASP A 11 4.01 -5.76 -16.76
CA ASP A 11 4.87 -6.79 -16.15
C ASP A 11 4.36 -7.19 -14.76
N LEU A 12 3.90 -6.22 -13.96
CA LEU A 12 3.30 -6.49 -12.65
C LEU A 12 2.00 -7.27 -12.78
N GLU A 13 1.11 -6.89 -13.72
CA GLU A 13 -0.13 -7.61 -13.98
C GLU A 13 0.13 -9.07 -14.37
N GLU A 14 1.06 -9.30 -15.29
CA GLU A 14 1.42 -10.65 -15.73
C GLU A 14 2.02 -11.46 -14.58
N THR A 15 2.93 -10.87 -13.80
CA THR A 15 3.57 -11.52 -12.66
C THR A 15 2.53 -11.97 -11.62
N VAL A 16 1.61 -11.08 -11.24
CA VAL A 16 0.53 -11.39 -10.29
C VAL A 16 -0.38 -12.50 -10.84
N ASN A 17 -0.72 -12.45 -12.12
CA ASN A 17 -1.61 -13.44 -12.74
C ASN A 17 -0.94 -14.80 -12.98
N ASN A 18 0.38 -14.86 -13.15
CA ASN A 18 1.14 -16.11 -13.32
C ASN A 18 1.61 -16.74 -12.00
N THR A 19 1.60 -15.98 -10.89
CA THR A 19 1.99 -16.50 -9.57
C THR A 19 1.03 -17.61 -9.12
N PRO A 20 1.50 -18.81 -8.69
CA PRO A 20 0.65 -19.89 -8.21
C PRO A 20 0.13 -19.60 -6.79
N ALA A 21 -0.91 -18.77 -6.71
CA ALA A 21 -1.57 -18.36 -5.47
C ALA A 21 -3.09 -18.51 -5.60
N ASP A 22 -3.76 -18.83 -4.50
CA ASP A 22 -5.22 -18.96 -4.45
C ASP A 22 -5.94 -17.60 -4.35
N MET A 23 -5.28 -16.59 -3.79
CA MET A 23 -5.81 -15.23 -3.59
C MET A 23 -4.67 -14.20 -3.55
N VAL A 24 -4.98 -12.95 -3.92
CA VAL A 24 -4.07 -11.80 -3.86
C VAL A 24 -4.48 -10.84 -2.74
N ILE A 25 -3.56 -10.52 -1.82
CA ILE A 25 -3.76 -9.50 -0.80
C ILE A 25 -3.10 -8.19 -1.24
N ILE A 26 -3.91 -7.15 -1.44
CA ILE A 26 -3.42 -5.81 -1.78
C ILE A 26 -3.13 -5.07 -0.48
N ALA A 27 -1.88 -5.18 -0.03
CA ALA A 27 -1.37 -4.55 1.20
C ALA A 27 -0.57 -3.26 0.92
N THR A 28 -0.98 -2.49 -0.08
CA THR A 28 -0.37 -1.20 -0.42
C THR A 28 -1.34 -0.06 -0.11
N PRO A 29 -0.85 1.16 0.19
CA PRO A 29 -1.73 2.31 0.42
C PRO A 29 -2.58 2.66 -0.81
N ILE A 30 -2.01 2.52 -2.01
CA ILE A 30 -2.71 2.71 -3.28
C ILE A 30 -3.61 1.52 -3.60
N ASP A 31 -4.68 1.77 -4.35
CA ASP A 31 -5.53 0.70 -4.84
C ASP A 31 -4.96 0.11 -6.14
N LEU A 32 -4.25 -1.02 -6.04
CA LEU A 32 -3.68 -1.68 -7.23
C LEU A 32 -4.77 -2.17 -8.20
N GLY A 33 -5.99 -2.44 -7.74
CA GLY A 33 -7.10 -2.85 -8.62
C GLY A 33 -7.55 -1.75 -9.58
N ARG A 34 -7.08 -0.51 -9.40
CA ARG A 34 -7.30 0.60 -10.34
C ARG A 34 -6.25 0.69 -11.44
N LEU A 35 -5.15 -0.05 -11.32
CA LEU A 35 -3.99 0.03 -12.21
C LEU A 35 -3.79 -1.26 -13.03
N ILE A 36 -4.10 -2.42 -12.45
CA ILE A 36 -3.94 -3.73 -13.09
C ILE A 36 -5.18 -4.60 -12.91
N ASN A 37 -5.39 -5.53 -13.85
CA ASN A 37 -6.45 -6.52 -13.79
C ASN A 37 -5.98 -7.81 -13.08
N ILE A 38 -6.45 -8.02 -11.86
CA ILE A 38 -6.14 -9.21 -11.06
C ILE A 38 -7.24 -10.25 -11.31
N ARG A 39 -6.89 -11.36 -11.99
CA ARG A 39 -7.85 -12.42 -12.37
C ARG A 39 -8.20 -13.39 -11.23
N LYS A 40 -7.42 -13.33 -10.14
CA LYS A 40 -7.60 -14.15 -8.95
C LYS A 40 -8.50 -13.44 -7.94
N PRO A 41 -9.17 -14.16 -7.03
CA PRO A 41 -9.79 -13.54 -5.87
C PRO A 41 -8.81 -12.57 -5.20
N SER A 42 -9.26 -11.36 -4.87
CA SER A 42 -8.39 -10.36 -4.26
C SER A 42 -9.10 -9.61 -3.14
N GLN A 43 -8.33 -9.26 -2.11
CA GLN A 43 -8.79 -8.48 -0.97
C GLN A 43 -7.82 -7.34 -0.70
N ARG A 44 -8.34 -6.13 -0.57
CA ARG A 44 -7.56 -4.98 -0.13
C ARG A 44 -7.52 -4.93 1.39
N VAL A 45 -6.33 -4.74 1.94
CA VAL A 45 -6.13 -4.56 3.37
C VAL A 45 -5.49 -3.20 3.62
N ARG A 46 -5.83 -2.62 4.77
CA ARG A 46 -5.25 -1.35 5.22
C ARG A 46 -4.47 -1.62 6.49
N TYR A 47 -3.36 -0.92 6.63
CA TYR A 47 -2.57 -0.89 7.84
C TYR A 47 -2.34 0.56 8.20
N GLU A 48 -2.22 0.81 9.50
CA GLU A 48 -1.94 2.12 10.05
C GLU A 48 -0.64 2.04 10.84
N LEU A 49 0.10 3.15 10.86
CA LEU A 49 1.27 3.25 11.71
C LEU A 49 0.80 3.24 13.16
N GLN A 50 1.31 2.30 13.94
CA GLN A 50 1.13 2.30 15.38
C GLN A 50 2.44 2.75 16.03
N GLU A 51 2.40 3.90 16.70
CA GLU A 51 3.54 4.36 17.48
C GLU A 51 3.67 3.53 18.76
N ILE A 52 4.89 3.08 19.07
CA ILE A 52 5.20 2.28 20.25
C ILE A 52 6.18 3.08 21.10
N GLY A 53 5.74 3.51 22.28
CA GLY A 53 6.53 4.29 23.22
C GLY A 53 6.06 5.74 23.35
N GLN A 54 6.72 6.48 24.26
CA GLN A 54 6.39 7.88 24.56
C GLN A 54 7.67 8.74 24.65
N PRO A 55 7.60 10.04 24.28
CA PRO A 55 6.44 10.75 23.73
C PRO A 55 6.16 10.42 22.25
N THR A 56 4.90 10.47 21.83
CA THR A 56 4.51 10.25 20.41
C THR A 56 4.93 11.41 19.51
N LEU A 57 4.97 11.19 18.19
CA LEU A 57 5.18 12.26 17.21
C LEU A 57 4.09 13.34 17.33
N GLU A 58 2.85 12.93 17.55
CA GLU A 58 1.73 13.85 17.79
C GLU A 58 1.98 14.72 19.02
N GLU A 59 2.39 14.13 20.15
CA GLU A 59 2.72 14.85 21.38
C GLU A 59 3.87 15.85 21.17
N LEU A 60 4.91 15.44 20.43
CA LEU A 60 6.03 16.32 20.09
C LEU A 60 5.61 17.47 19.19
N LEU A 61 4.74 17.22 18.20
CA LEU A 61 4.23 18.26 17.31
C LEU A 61 3.31 19.23 18.05
N GLN A 62 2.43 18.76 18.94
CA GLN A 62 1.61 19.61 19.80
C GLN A 62 2.47 20.49 20.71
N ALA A 63 3.45 19.90 21.39
CA ALA A 63 4.34 20.63 22.28
C ALA A 63 5.16 21.73 21.58
N ARG A 64 5.46 21.56 20.28
CA ARG A 64 6.31 22.47 19.51
C ARG A 64 5.56 23.45 18.63
N LEU A 65 4.38 23.08 18.13
CA LEU A 65 3.64 23.83 17.12
C LEU A 65 2.25 24.28 17.57
N GLY A 66 1.74 23.80 18.72
CA GLY A 66 0.48 24.25 19.32
C GLY A 66 -0.75 24.11 18.42
N ARG A 67 -0.79 23.10 17.55
CA ARG A 67 -1.92 22.82 16.66
C ARG A 67 -2.67 21.58 17.12
N ASP A 68 -3.96 21.76 17.37
CA ASP A 68 -4.96 20.72 17.61
C ASP A 68 -5.26 19.93 16.32
#